data_AF-L8LP64-F1
#
_entry.id   AF-L8LP64-F1
#
_cell.length_a   1.000
_cell.length_b   1.000
_cell.length_c   1.000
_cell.angle_alpha   90.00
_cell.angle_beta   90.00
_cell.angle_gamma   90.00
#
_symmetry.space_group_name_H-M   'P 1'
#
loop_
_entity.id
_entity.type
_entity.pdbx_description
1 polymer ?
#
loop_
_entity_poly.entity_id
_entity_poly.type
_entity_poly.pdbx_seq_one_letter_code
_entity_poly.pdbx_strand_id
1 'polypeptide(L)'
;QLNELQSELTQKNQELEKIKQEQSEELFRALQNAEIEFKNNSFAQVKRLLIYYPSAIKIIETKPNIPAKSLISLLNNLDKLLVYWGYQTIGKPGERVKYNPEYHQTDDETIQPGESVYIRFVGYQQETTIVTPAKVSRNFLDL
;
A
#
# COMPACT_ATOMS: atom_id res chain seq x y z
N GLN A 1 -45.43 41.23 -13.00
CA GLN A 1 -44.19 41.93 -12.60
C GLN A 1 -43.65 41.46 -11.24
N LEU A 2 -44.23 41.79 -10.08
CA LEU A 2 -43.65 41.38 -8.77
C LEU A 2 -43.62 39.85 -8.57
N ASN A 3 -44.72 39.15 -8.90
CA ASN A 3 -44.81 37.68 -8.77
C ASN A 3 -43.88 36.95 -9.76
N GLU A 4 -43.68 37.50 -10.95
CA GLU A 4 -42.73 36.95 -11.95
C GLU A 4 -41.29 37.10 -11.46
N LEU A 5 -40.95 38.26 -10.90
CA LEU A 5 -39.63 38.50 -10.34
C LEU A 5 -39.33 37.59 -9.13
N GLN A 6 -40.34 37.34 -8.28
CA GLN A 6 -40.23 36.40 -7.16
C GLN A 6 -40.05 34.96 -7.64
N SER A 7 -40.74 34.55 -8.71
CA SER A 7 -40.58 33.24 -9.34
C SER A 7 -39.18 33.07 -9.93
N GLU A 8 -38.67 34.07 -10.66
CA GLU A 8 -37.34 34.03 -11.25
C GLU A 8 -36.24 33.98 -10.17
N LEU A 9 -36.38 34.77 -9.10
CA LEU A 9 -35.44 34.74 -7.97
C LEU A 9 -35.44 33.37 -7.28
N THR A 10 -36.61 32.75 -7.12
CA THR A 10 -36.74 31.41 -6.52
C THR A 10 -36.05 30.36 -7.39
N GLN A 11 -36.25 30.42 -8.71
CA GLN A 11 -35.60 29.51 -9.66
C GLN A 11 -34.08 29.68 -9.64
N LYS A 12 -33.56 30.92 -9.67
CA LYS A 12 -32.12 31.17 -9.60
C LYS A 12 -31.51 30.70 -8.28
N ASN A 13 -32.22 30.86 -7.16
CA ASN A 13 -31.75 30.34 -5.88
C ASN A 13 -31.70 28.80 -5.87
N GLN A 14 -32.71 28.12 -6.43
CA GLN A 14 -32.70 26.66 -6.54
C GLN A 14 -31.56 26.16 -7.45
N GLU A 15 -31.34 26.83 -8.57
CA GLU A 15 -30.24 26.51 -9.48
C GLU A 15 -28.88 26.74 -8.83
N LEU A 16 -28.73 27.84 -8.08
CA LEU A 16 -27.52 28.14 -7.33
C LEU A 16 -27.21 27.07 -6.27
N GLU A 17 -28.22 26.63 -5.51
CA GLU A 17 -28.04 25.56 -4.52
C GLU A 17 -27.67 24.23 -5.17
N LYS A 18 -28.28 23.91 -6.32
CA LYS A 18 -27.90 22.72 -7.09
C LYS A 18 -26.45 22.78 -7.55
N ILE A 19 -26.00 23.89 -8.12
CA ILE A 19 -24.61 24.08 -8.57
C ILE A 19 -23.64 23.95 -7.40
N LYS A 20 -23.93 24.57 -6.25
CA LYS A 20 -23.09 24.45 -5.05
C LYS A 20 -22.96 23.00 -4.58
N GLN A 21 -24.05 22.25 -4.61
CA GLN A 21 -24.03 20.84 -4.23
C GLN A 21 -23.15 20.02 -5.20
N GLU A 22 -23.35 20.18 -6.51
CA GLU A 22 -22.56 19.49 -7.53
C GLU A 22 -21.07 19.82 -7.41
N GLN A 23 -20.71 21.10 -7.21
CA GLN A 23 -19.33 21.53 -6.97
C GLN A 23 -18.73 20.94 -5.70
N SER A 24 -19.52 20.84 -4.62
CA SER A 24 -19.06 20.22 -3.38
C SER A 24 -18.77 18.73 -3.55
N GLU A 25 -19.62 18.02 -4.29
CA GLU A 25 -19.43 16.60 -4.59
C GLU A 25 -18.21 16.38 -5.51
N GLU A 26 -18.02 17.24 -6.51
CA GLU A 26 -16.87 17.21 -7.40
C GLU A 26 -15.56 17.44 -6.64
N LEU A 27 -15.52 18.48 -5.78
CA LEU A 27 -14.36 18.79 -4.97
C LEU A 27 -14.01 17.63 -4.02
N PHE A 28 -15.01 17.02 -3.40
CA PHE A 28 -14.80 15.86 -2.53
C PHE A 28 -14.19 14.68 -3.28
N ARG A 29 -14.69 14.38 -4.49
CA ARG A 29 -14.11 13.33 -5.35
C ARG A 29 -12.68 13.68 -5.78
N ALA A 30 -12.42 14.93 -6.14
CA ALA A 30 -11.08 15.38 -6.54
C ALA A 30 -10.07 15.21 -5.40
N LEU A 31 -10.45 15.56 -4.16
CA LEU A 31 -9.60 15.39 -2.98
C LEU A 31 -9.30 13.91 -2.69
N GLN A 32 -10.30 13.03 -2.80
CA GLN A 32 -10.08 11.58 -2.65
C GLN A 32 -9.13 11.04 -3.70
N ASN A 33 -9.33 11.40 -4.97
CA ASN A 33 -8.46 10.96 -6.06
C ASN A 33 -7.03 11.45 -5.86
N ALA A 34 -6.84 12.72 -5.48
CA ALA A 34 -5.54 13.28 -5.19
C ALA A 34 -4.84 12.55 -4.03
N GLU A 35 -5.57 12.17 -2.98
CA GLU A 35 -5.02 11.39 -1.88
C GLU A 35 -4.57 9.99 -2.33
N ILE A 36 -5.38 9.31 -3.14
CA ILE A 36 -5.06 7.99 -3.71
C ILE A 36 -3.80 8.08 -4.60
N GLU A 37 -3.75 9.05 -5.50
CA GLU A 37 -2.59 9.28 -6.37
C GLU A 37 -1.33 9.59 -5.56
N PHE A 38 -1.43 10.44 -4.54
CA PHE A 38 -0.31 10.76 -3.66
C PHE A 38 0.23 9.51 -2.96
N LYS A 39 -0.64 8.66 -2.40
CA LYS A 39 -0.25 7.42 -1.72
C LYS A 39 0.44 6.45 -2.69
N ASN A 40 -0.17 6.23 -3.86
CA ASN A 40 0.36 5.31 -4.87
C ASN A 40 1.72 5.77 -5.42
N ASN A 41 1.84 7.06 -5.76
CA ASN A 41 3.09 7.64 -6.23
C ASN A 41 4.17 7.60 -5.15
N SER A 42 3.83 7.95 -3.91
CA SER A 42 4.76 7.88 -2.79
C SER A 42 5.26 6.44 -2.57
N PHE A 43 4.34 5.47 -2.54
CA PHE A 43 4.69 4.06 -2.43
C PHE A 43 5.63 3.63 -3.55
N ALA A 44 5.35 3.99 -4.81
CA ALA A 44 6.19 3.63 -5.95
C ALA A 44 7.63 4.16 -5.80
N GLN A 45 7.79 5.42 -5.36
CA GLN A 45 9.10 6.05 -5.20
C GLN A 45 9.95 5.41 -4.10
N VAL A 46 9.33 4.93 -3.01
CA VAL A 46 10.04 4.28 -1.89
C VAL A 46 9.86 2.76 -1.86
N LYS A 47 9.29 2.16 -2.92
CA LYS A 47 8.90 0.74 -2.98
C LYS A 47 10.03 -0.19 -2.58
N ARG A 48 11.24 0.08 -3.07
CA ARG A 48 12.42 -0.74 -2.75
C ARG A 48 12.74 -0.71 -1.26
N LEU A 49 12.66 0.45 -0.60
CA LEU A 49 12.85 0.50 0.84
C LEU A 49 11.78 -0.34 1.54
N LEU A 50 10.51 -0.11 1.22
CA LEU A 50 9.35 -0.76 1.84
C LEU A 50 9.36 -2.29 1.71
N ILE A 51 9.84 -2.82 0.57
CA ILE A 51 9.93 -4.28 0.35
C ILE A 51 11.09 -4.91 1.14
N TYR A 52 12.22 -4.22 1.26
CA TYR A 52 13.47 -4.83 1.73
C TYR A 52 13.73 -4.62 3.22
N TYR A 53 13.27 -3.51 3.80
CA TYR A 53 13.54 -3.20 5.21
C TYR A 53 13.04 -4.26 6.21
N PRO A 54 11.88 -4.94 6.02
CA PRO A 54 11.41 -5.91 7.00
C PRO A 54 12.36 -7.10 7.11
N SER A 55 12.92 -7.53 5.98
CA SER A 55 13.91 -8.61 5.94
C SER A 55 15.24 -8.19 6.54
N ALA A 56 15.65 -6.92 6.33
CA ALA A 56 16.83 -6.38 7.00
C ALA A 56 16.68 -6.40 8.53
N ILE A 57 15.52 -5.98 9.07
CA ILE A 57 15.20 -6.09 10.50
C ILE A 57 15.35 -7.55 10.95
N LYS A 58 14.72 -8.49 10.24
CA LYS A 58 14.76 -9.93 10.58
C LYS A 58 16.19 -10.50 10.59
N ILE A 59 17.03 -10.07 9.65
CA ILE A 59 18.44 -10.50 9.59
C ILE A 59 19.24 -9.93 10.76
N ILE A 60 19.01 -8.67 11.13
CA ILE A 60 19.67 -8.03 12.29
C ILE A 60 19.26 -8.74 13.59
N GLU A 61 17.97 -9.06 13.74
CA GLU A 61 17.46 -9.78 14.92
C GLU A 61 18.05 -11.19 15.05
N THR A 62 18.31 -11.87 13.93
CA THR A 62 18.88 -13.22 13.92
C THR A 62 20.41 -13.25 14.03
N LYS A 63 21.10 -12.13 13.83
CA LYS A 63 22.57 -12.00 13.91
C LYS A 63 22.99 -11.13 15.11
N PRO A 64 23.38 -11.73 16.26
CA PRO A 64 23.59 -11.01 17.52
C PRO A 64 24.72 -9.97 17.50
N ASN A 65 25.62 -9.99 16.51
CA ASN A 65 26.81 -9.13 16.45
C ASN A 65 26.65 -7.89 15.56
N ILE A 66 25.44 -7.55 15.09
CA ILE A 66 25.23 -6.37 14.23
C ILE A 66 24.85 -5.15 15.09
N PRO A 67 25.67 -4.07 15.10
CA PRO A 67 25.39 -2.85 15.84
C PRO A 67 24.38 -1.95 15.09
N ALA A 68 23.19 -2.48 14.80
CA ALA A 68 22.16 -1.79 14.02
C ALA A 68 20.78 -1.75 14.71
N LYS A 69 20.71 -2.08 16.00
CA LYS A 69 19.43 -2.09 16.75
C LYS A 69 18.74 -0.72 16.76
N SER A 70 19.49 0.38 16.75
CA SER A 70 18.95 1.74 16.66
C SER A 70 18.25 2.02 15.32
N LEU A 71 18.70 1.38 14.23
CA LEU A 71 18.09 1.51 12.92
C LEU A 71 16.73 0.81 12.83
N ILE A 72 16.53 -0.29 13.56
CA ILE A 72 15.24 -1.00 13.64
C ILE A 72 14.14 -0.03 14.13
N SER A 73 14.42 0.73 15.18
CA SER A 73 13.42 1.67 15.73
C SER A 73 13.02 2.77 14.75
N LEU A 74 13.91 3.19 13.84
CA LEU A 74 13.60 4.18 12.81
C LEU A 74 12.64 3.59 11.77
N LEU A 75 12.86 2.34 11.40
CA LEU A 75 12.12 1.64 10.35
C LEU A 75 10.71 1.21 10.80
N ASN A 76 10.48 0.94 12.08
CA ASN A 76 9.15 0.58 12.60
C ASN A 76 8.06 1.64 12.35
N ASN A 77 8.43 2.90 12.10
CA ASN A 77 7.45 3.93 11.73
C ASN A 77 6.87 3.72 10.32
N LEU A 78 7.56 2.95 9.47
CA LEU A 78 7.10 2.62 8.13
C LEU A 78 5.91 1.63 8.18
N ASP A 79 5.89 0.70 9.14
CA ASP A 79 4.74 -0.21 9.32
C ASP A 79 3.44 0.57 9.59
N LYS A 80 3.51 1.57 10.47
CA LYS A 80 2.35 2.42 10.79
C LYS A 80 1.87 3.22 9.57
N LEU A 81 2.80 3.72 8.76
CA LEU A 81 2.49 4.44 7.53
C LEU A 81 1.78 3.52 6.52
N LEU A 82 2.27 2.29 6.35
CA LEU A 82 1.69 1.30 5.45
C LEU A 82 0.27 0.92 5.87
N VAL A 83 0.05 0.71 7.17
CA VAL A 83 -1.29 0.44 7.73
C VAL A 83 -2.24 1.63 7.50
N TYR A 84 -1.76 2.86 7.70
CA TYR A 84 -2.55 4.07 7.41
C TYR A 84 -2.92 4.19 5.91
N TRP A 85 -2.05 3.73 5.01
CA TRP A 85 -2.34 3.65 3.58
C TRP A 85 -3.21 2.44 3.18
N GLY A 86 -3.54 1.56 4.12
CA GLY A 86 -4.35 0.37 3.88
C GLY A 86 -3.59 -0.80 3.28
N TYR A 87 -2.25 -0.77 3.29
CA TYR A 87 -1.42 -1.86 2.82
C TYR A 87 -1.28 -2.96 3.88
N GLN A 88 -1.37 -4.20 3.43
CA GLN A 88 -1.11 -5.40 4.21
C GLN A 88 0.04 -6.19 3.58
N THR A 89 0.91 -6.76 4.41
CA THR A 89 2.02 -7.58 3.93
C THR A 89 1.55 -8.95 3.46
N ILE A 90 2.08 -9.42 2.33
CA ILE A 90 1.96 -10.81 1.90
C ILE A 90 3.10 -11.58 2.56
N GLY A 91 2.77 -12.33 3.61
CA GLY A 91 3.71 -13.10 4.43
C GLY A 91 4.61 -12.24 5.33
N LYS A 92 5.51 -12.91 6.06
CA LYS A 92 6.50 -12.29 6.95
C LYS A 92 7.92 -12.71 6.58
N PRO A 93 8.94 -11.87 6.75
CA PRO A 93 10.32 -12.25 6.46
C PRO A 93 10.76 -13.53 7.19
N GLY A 94 11.28 -14.50 6.44
CA GLY A 94 11.72 -15.80 6.95
C GLY A 94 10.57 -16.76 7.28
N GLU A 95 9.32 -16.38 7.03
CA GLU A 95 8.18 -17.30 7.13
C GLU A 95 8.29 -18.36 6.03
N ARG A 96 8.02 -19.61 6.41
CA ARG A 96 7.94 -20.73 5.47
C ARG A 96 6.51 -20.87 4.98
N VAL A 97 6.30 -20.75 3.68
CA VAL A 97 4.99 -20.80 3.01
C VAL A 97 5.00 -21.79 1.86
N LYS A 98 3.81 -22.08 1.33
CA LYS A 98 3.64 -22.82 0.08
C LYS A 98 3.73 -21.82 -1.08
N TYR A 99 4.56 -22.10 -2.07
CA TYR A 99 4.68 -21.24 -3.24
C TYR A 99 3.33 -21.16 -3.96
N ASN A 100 2.84 -19.94 -4.18
CA ASN A 100 1.62 -19.65 -4.91
C ASN A 100 1.97 -18.52 -5.89
N PRO A 101 2.03 -18.80 -7.21
CA PRO A 101 2.38 -17.80 -8.22
C PRO A 101 1.46 -16.58 -8.27
N GLU A 102 0.26 -16.65 -7.68
CA GLU A 102 -0.64 -15.50 -7.56
C GLU A 102 -0.07 -14.45 -6.59
N TYR A 103 0.44 -14.89 -5.43
CA TYR A 103 0.91 -14.01 -4.36
C TYR A 103 2.43 -13.88 -4.29
N HIS A 104 3.15 -14.82 -4.91
CA HIS A 104 4.59 -14.97 -4.76
C HIS A 104 5.31 -14.88 -6.12
N GLN A 105 6.49 -14.26 -6.10
CA GLN A 105 7.44 -14.21 -7.20
C GLN A 105 8.74 -14.87 -6.75
N THR A 106 9.42 -15.54 -7.68
CA THR A 106 10.75 -16.10 -7.44
C THR A 106 11.67 -15.87 -8.63
N ASP A 107 12.98 -15.80 -8.37
CA ASP A 107 14.02 -15.73 -9.40
C ASP A 107 14.51 -17.14 -9.82
N ASP A 108 14.04 -18.20 -9.14
CA ASP A 108 14.34 -19.60 -9.45
C ASP A 108 13.13 -20.24 -10.16
N GLU A 109 13.23 -20.32 -11.50
CA GLU A 109 12.19 -20.87 -12.37
C GLU A 109 11.88 -22.35 -12.11
N THR A 110 12.70 -23.06 -11.33
CA THR A 110 12.48 -24.47 -11.02
C THR A 110 11.50 -24.70 -9.87
N ILE A 111 11.17 -23.65 -9.10
CA ILE A 111 10.25 -23.76 -7.96
C ILE A 111 8.83 -24.05 -8.45
N GLN A 112 8.23 -25.12 -7.94
CA GLN A 112 6.90 -25.56 -8.35
C GLN A 112 5.79 -25.02 -7.43
N PRO A 113 4.59 -24.73 -7.95
CA PRO A 113 3.45 -24.38 -7.11
C PRO A 113 3.22 -25.40 -5.99
N GLY A 114 2.99 -24.94 -4.77
CA GLY A 114 2.87 -25.79 -3.57
C GLY A 114 4.20 -26.24 -2.95
N GLU A 115 5.35 -25.90 -3.54
CA GLU A 115 6.66 -26.17 -2.93
C GLU A 115 6.85 -25.33 -1.66
N SER A 116 7.59 -25.87 -0.69
CA SER A 116 7.91 -25.14 0.55
C SER A 116 9.02 -24.14 0.30
N VAL A 117 8.73 -22.85 0.48
CA VAL A 117 9.66 -21.74 0.26
C VAL A 117 9.64 -20.77 1.44
N TYR A 118 10.61 -19.87 1.50
CA TYR A 118 10.66 -18.78 2.47
C TYR A 118 10.31 -17.45 1.81
N ILE A 119 9.59 -16.59 2.53
CA ILE A 119 9.45 -15.18 2.19
C ILE A 119 10.80 -14.49 2.41
N ARG A 120 11.49 -14.16 1.33
CA ARG A 120 12.73 -13.36 1.34
C ARG A 120 12.43 -11.89 1.50
N PHE A 121 11.43 -11.38 0.78
CA PHE A 121 10.97 -10.00 0.88
C PHE A 121 9.46 -10.00 0.83
N VAL A 122 8.82 -9.20 1.69
CA VAL A 122 7.36 -9.15 1.77
C VAL A 122 6.76 -8.59 0.50
N GLY A 123 5.59 -9.09 0.15
CA GLY A 123 4.71 -8.44 -0.81
C GLY A 123 3.78 -7.46 -0.11
N TYR A 124 3.02 -6.70 -0.90
CA TYR A 124 1.95 -5.85 -0.37
C TYR A 124 0.67 -6.05 -1.17
N GLN A 125 -0.45 -6.02 -0.46
CA GLN A 125 -1.79 -5.98 -1.01
C GLN A 125 -2.58 -4.83 -0.38
N GLN A 126 -3.55 -4.32 -1.10
CA GLN A 126 -4.54 -3.39 -0.58
C GLN A 126 -5.91 -4.02 -0.82
N GLU A 127 -6.64 -4.30 0.26
CA GLU A 127 -7.85 -5.12 0.24
C GLU A 127 -7.59 -6.48 -0.44
N THR A 128 -8.11 -6.69 -1.65
CA THR A 128 -7.90 -7.91 -2.46
C THR A 128 -6.89 -7.73 -3.59
N THR A 129 -6.40 -6.51 -3.81
CA THR A 129 -5.52 -6.19 -4.94
C THR A 129 -4.07 -6.33 -4.55
N ILE A 130 -3.33 -7.17 -5.28
CA ILE A 130 -1.88 -7.32 -5.10
C ILE A 130 -1.19 -6.10 -5.70
N VAL A 131 -0.46 -5.37 -4.86
CA VAL A 131 0.35 -4.20 -5.22
C VAL A 131 1.73 -4.64 -5.65
N THR A 132 2.28 -5.63 -4.95
CA THR A 132 3.52 -6.30 -5.31
C THR A 132 3.55 -7.71 -4.71
N PRO A 133 3.91 -8.74 -5.48
CA PRO A 133 4.03 -10.09 -4.93
C PRO A 133 5.19 -10.16 -3.93
N ALA A 134 5.10 -11.11 -3.00
CA ALA A 134 6.21 -11.39 -2.09
C ALA A 134 7.30 -12.18 -2.83
N LYS A 135 8.57 -11.86 -2.57
CA LYS A 135 9.68 -12.61 -3.16
C LYS A 135 10.02 -13.81 -2.31
N VAL A 136 10.17 -14.97 -2.94
CA VAL A 136 10.41 -16.24 -2.25
C VAL A 136 11.61 -17.02 -2.81
N SER A 137 12.17 -17.88 -1.98
CA SER A 137 13.25 -18.82 -2.34
C SER A 137 13.25 -20.06 -1.44
N ARG A 138 14.06 -21.07 -1.77
CA ARG A 138 14.30 -22.24 -0.91
C ARG A 138 15.13 -21.92 0.35
N ASN A 139 15.86 -20.81 0.35
CA ASN A 139 16.72 -20.38 1.45
C ASN A 139 16.55 -18.89 1.76
N PHE A 140 16.17 -18.57 3.00
CA PHE A 140 15.96 -17.20 3.46
C PHE A 140 17.24 -16.35 3.48
N LEU A 141 18.40 -16.95 3.75
CA LEU A 141 19.66 -16.22 3.98
C LEU A 141 20.51 -16.01 2.74
N ASP A 142 20.14 -16.62 1.60
CA ASP A 142 20.81 -16.34 0.33
C ASP A 142 20.37 -14.96 -0.12
N LEU A 143 21.22 -13.95 0.06
CA LEU A 143 21.02 -12.57 -0.39
C LEU A 143 21.46 -12.41 -1.84
#